data_AF-A0A223ELI8-F1
#
_entry.id   AF-A0A223ELI8-F1
#
_cell.length_a   1.000
_cell.length_b   1.000
_cell.length_c   1.000
_cell.angle_alpha   90.00
_cell.angle_beta   90.00
_cell.angle_gamma   90.00
#
_symmetry.space_group_name_H-M   'P 1'
#
loop_
_entity.id
_entity.type
_entity.pdbx_description
1 polymer ?
#
loop_
_entity_poly.entity_id
_entity_poly.type
_entity_poly.pdbx_seq_one_letter_code
_entity_poly.pdbx_strand_id
1 'polypeptide(L)'
;MVYTEHSSDIVRVNINLSSPGSGLQGVTPTGDQTAILQQIINSIPNGYGANLHLMDMTITVNRDINFPNYVNLVGRNAKIIMGGTLSFGERAIVEGIEFDGNMNCGGILAVGNDSIIFNNKFKNFKSRTAGSTVVLAVSGDGTLVDNNLFDTIEPYSENSIIGDAIGASRAIYCLDADCIITHNTFKNMKGYEDGDYIHVQNTLNEAVYWPFTESLDIMNRKFSEKEVKIESNTFYQDSKSNIKVQGSGVTIKSNKFYVQNTQYGSGVMRVQNSENVAISNNEIIVSAVVPPMVLLAEIVNGVTFSNNTVRMLSSSAVGNTHSLINLSHVAETDIRDNIIKIKNMNRFISYKNVKNLSIERNTVNCMGNDVGFFTYCPISTTLQNEEVSILGNKCKSVSDLSLQYTYINGGVIRDNVFQSGVTFYGLSSKNYKISNNSLKKGADLRAVYIDDTVSTGITGIDIIGNTFDGAYTEYIKINHPALKVRVSQNTLLGSGNLLYVNASQVKSEITYVPGSKIVNFDFGLKANRPQGYTLQIGHVFYLMDSEERRPIFWNGTGWYDLKGTLVV
;
A
#
# COMPACT_ATOMS: atom_id res chain seq x y z
N MET A 1 -52.74 -17.31 3.60
CA MET A 1 -51.69 -17.83 4.48
C MET A 1 -51.70 -19.33 4.34
N VAL A 2 -50.72 -19.91 3.65
CA VAL A 2 -50.61 -21.36 3.42
C VAL A 2 -49.32 -21.80 4.12
N TYR A 3 -49.42 -22.78 5.03
CA TYR A 3 -48.29 -23.31 5.79
C TYR A 3 -47.81 -24.60 5.11
N THR A 4 -46.52 -24.72 4.78
CA THR A 4 -45.90 -26.01 4.44
C THR A 4 -44.40 -26.05 4.82
N GLU A 5 -44.13 -27.04 5.68
CA GLU A 5 -42.95 -27.76 6.23
C GLU A 5 -41.46 -27.39 6.05
N HIS A 6 -40.81 -27.45 7.23
CA HIS A 6 -39.55 -28.06 7.69
C HIS A 6 -38.34 -28.32 6.76
N SER A 7 -37.26 -27.59 7.05
CA SER A 7 -35.94 -28.16 7.39
C SER A 7 -35.07 -27.10 8.12
N SER A 8 -34.39 -27.50 9.19
CA SER A 8 -33.55 -26.74 10.16
C SER A 8 -34.30 -25.81 11.13
N ASP A 9 -34.57 -26.29 12.36
CA ASP A 9 -34.96 -25.66 13.66
C ASP A 9 -35.79 -24.35 13.74
N ILE A 10 -36.20 -23.78 12.62
CA ILE A 10 -36.91 -22.52 12.49
C ILE A 10 -38.02 -22.75 11.47
N VAL A 11 -39.27 -22.62 11.89
CA VAL A 11 -40.42 -22.62 10.97
C VAL A 11 -40.38 -21.31 10.18
N ARG A 12 -40.31 -21.40 8.84
CA ARG A 12 -40.34 -20.23 7.95
C ARG A 12 -41.72 -20.05 7.31
N VAL A 13 -42.26 -18.84 7.38
CA VAL A 13 -43.51 -18.46 6.70
C VAL A 13 -43.21 -17.63 5.45
N ASN A 14 -43.81 -18.00 4.31
CA ASN A 14 -43.71 -17.21 3.07
C ASN A 14 -44.86 -16.22 2.97
N ILE A 15 -44.55 -14.93 2.82
CA ILE A 15 -45.52 -13.85 2.67
C ILE A 15 -45.26 -13.14 1.35
N ASN A 16 -46.19 -13.23 0.40
CA ASN A 16 -46.08 -12.59 -0.91
C ASN A 16 -46.84 -11.26 -0.92
N LEU A 17 -46.12 -10.19 -1.23
CA LEU A 17 -46.65 -8.85 -1.47
C LEU A 17 -46.52 -8.56 -2.97
N SER A 18 -47.65 -8.35 -3.64
CA SER A 18 -47.70 -7.96 -5.05
C SER A 18 -48.40 -6.61 -5.19
N SER A 19 -48.16 -5.90 -6.30
CA SER A 19 -48.94 -4.71 -6.65
C SER A 19 -50.46 -5.00 -6.59
N PRO A 20 -51.33 -4.00 -6.35
CA PRO A 20 -52.77 -4.21 -6.23
C PRO A 20 -53.36 -4.58 -7.60
N GLY A 21 -53.25 -5.86 -7.90
CA GLY A 21 -53.87 -6.58 -8.99
C GLY A 21 -54.01 -8.03 -8.53
N SER A 22 -55.17 -8.35 -7.94
CA SER A 22 -55.67 -9.71 -7.63
C SER A 22 -55.19 -10.48 -6.36
N GLY A 23 -54.97 -9.83 -5.21
CA GLY A 23 -54.70 -10.60 -3.98
C GLY A 23 -54.84 -9.94 -2.60
N LEU A 24 -54.85 -8.61 -2.51
CA LEU A 24 -55.11 -7.87 -1.27
C LEU A 24 -56.33 -6.95 -1.47
N GLN A 25 -57.53 -7.53 -1.51
CA GLN A 25 -58.74 -6.74 -1.32
C GLN A 25 -58.84 -6.39 0.17
N GLY A 26 -58.50 -5.15 0.52
CA GLY A 26 -58.68 -4.63 1.87
C GLY A 26 -57.80 -3.44 2.26
N VAL A 27 -56.75 -3.12 1.49
CA VAL A 27 -55.88 -1.98 1.81
C VAL A 27 -55.74 -1.08 0.59
N THR A 28 -56.39 0.06 0.62
CA THR A 28 -56.29 1.11 -0.40
C THR A 28 -54.83 1.59 -0.50
N PRO A 29 -54.29 1.88 -1.71
CA PRO A 29 -52.88 2.29 -1.91
C PRO A 29 -52.51 3.69 -1.39
N THR A 30 -53.32 4.30 -0.52
CA THR A 30 -53.11 5.62 0.09
C THR A 30 -52.63 5.54 1.55
N GLY A 31 -52.40 4.33 2.07
CA GLY A 31 -51.88 4.12 3.42
C GLY A 31 -50.36 4.26 3.52
N ASP A 32 -49.88 4.59 4.71
CA ASP A 32 -48.45 4.59 5.04
C ASP A 32 -47.86 3.17 4.84
N GLN A 33 -47.17 2.97 3.71
CA GLN A 33 -46.63 1.67 3.31
C GLN A 33 -45.58 1.15 4.31
N THR A 34 -44.87 2.06 4.99
CA THR A 34 -43.97 1.71 6.10
C THR A 34 -44.73 1.06 7.24
N ALA A 35 -45.87 1.64 7.64
CA ALA A 35 -46.70 1.10 8.72
C ALA A 35 -47.24 -0.29 8.39
N ILE A 36 -47.66 -0.51 7.15
CA ILE A 36 -48.15 -1.80 6.67
C ILE A 36 -47.03 -2.84 6.72
N LEU A 37 -45.84 -2.51 6.21
CA LEU A 37 -44.70 -3.42 6.23
C LEU A 37 -44.28 -3.76 7.67
N GLN A 38 -44.22 -2.76 8.56
CA GLN A 38 -43.91 -2.99 9.98
C GLN A 38 -44.99 -3.85 10.67
N GLN A 39 -46.26 -3.67 10.34
CA GLN A 39 -47.34 -4.50 10.88
C GLN A 39 -47.21 -5.96 10.44
N ILE A 40 -46.85 -6.21 9.18
CA ILE A 40 -46.58 -7.56 8.67
C ILE A 40 -45.40 -8.18 9.44
N ILE A 41 -44.31 -7.44 9.60
CA ILE A 41 -43.13 -7.89 10.35
C ILE A 41 -43.50 -8.22 11.80
N ASN A 42 -44.25 -7.34 12.48
CA ASN A 42 -44.68 -7.52 13.87
C ASN A 42 -45.66 -8.69 14.05
N SER A 43 -46.27 -9.19 12.97
CA SER A 43 -47.15 -10.37 13.03
C SER A 43 -46.39 -11.70 13.01
N ILE A 44 -45.08 -11.68 12.73
CA ILE A 44 -44.21 -12.86 12.77
C ILE A 44 -43.93 -13.19 14.25
N PRO A 45 -44.27 -14.39 14.74
CA PRO A 45 -44.02 -14.75 16.12
C PRO A 45 -42.53 -14.77 16.46
N ASN A 46 -42.16 -14.37 17.68
CA ASN A 46 -40.77 -14.39 18.14
C ASN A 46 -40.15 -15.79 17.99
N GLY A 47 -38.94 -15.86 17.44
CA GLY A 47 -38.22 -17.12 17.20
C GLY A 47 -38.60 -17.85 15.91
N TYR A 48 -39.56 -17.33 15.14
CA TYR A 48 -39.91 -17.86 13.81
C TYR A 48 -39.20 -17.06 12.72
N GLY A 49 -38.87 -17.74 11.62
CA GLY A 49 -38.35 -17.09 10.44
C GLY A 49 -39.46 -16.75 9.45
N ALA A 50 -39.20 -15.82 8.54
CA ALA A 50 -40.12 -15.54 7.46
C ALA A 50 -39.37 -15.12 6.19
N ASN A 51 -39.96 -15.41 5.04
CA ASN A 51 -39.54 -14.83 3.77
C ASN A 51 -40.61 -13.84 3.32
N LEU A 52 -40.26 -12.56 3.32
CA LEU A 52 -41.09 -11.48 2.82
C LEU A 52 -40.74 -11.25 1.35
N HIS A 53 -41.61 -11.72 0.46
CA HIS A 53 -41.42 -11.56 -0.97
C HIS A 53 -42.09 -10.30 -1.48
N LEU A 54 -41.32 -9.40 -2.08
CA LEU A 54 -41.79 -8.22 -2.79
C LEU A 54 -41.78 -8.53 -4.30
N MET A 55 -42.95 -8.59 -4.94
CA MET A 55 -43.06 -8.97 -6.35
C MET A 55 -43.68 -7.84 -7.17
N ASP A 56 -42.94 -7.35 -8.18
CA ASP A 56 -43.40 -6.35 -9.15
C ASP A 56 -44.04 -5.11 -8.49
N MET A 57 -43.37 -4.57 -7.48
CA MET A 57 -43.89 -3.47 -6.68
C MET A 57 -42.83 -2.45 -6.28
N THR A 58 -43.29 -1.21 -6.08
CA THR A 58 -42.51 -0.13 -5.48
C THR A 58 -43.09 0.21 -4.11
N ILE A 59 -42.25 0.20 -3.08
CA ILE A 59 -42.62 0.60 -1.71
C ILE A 59 -41.83 1.84 -1.31
N THR A 60 -42.48 2.80 -0.65
CA THR A 60 -41.83 3.94 -0.02
C THR A 60 -41.72 3.71 1.49
N VAL A 61 -40.49 3.74 2.01
CA VAL A 61 -40.19 3.61 3.44
C VAL A 61 -39.80 4.97 3.99
N ASN A 62 -40.71 5.65 4.69
CA ASN A 62 -40.52 7.02 5.20
C ASN A 62 -39.99 7.11 6.64
N ARG A 63 -39.85 5.99 7.35
CA ARG A 63 -39.31 5.89 8.71
C ARG A 63 -38.61 4.54 8.90
N ASP A 64 -37.91 4.39 10.01
CA ASP A 64 -37.07 3.23 10.23
C ASP A 64 -37.90 1.95 10.42
N ILE A 65 -37.41 0.84 9.87
CA ILE A 65 -38.01 -0.49 9.99
C ILE A 65 -36.95 -1.44 10.55
N ASN A 66 -37.33 -2.19 11.57
CA ASN A 66 -36.48 -3.23 12.15
C ASN A 66 -37.05 -4.61 11.80
N PHE A 67 -36.27 -5.39 11.08
CA PHE A 67 -36.51 -6.80 10.80
C PHE A 67 -35.89 -7.63 11.93
N PRO A 68 -36.68 -8.45 12.63
CA PRO A 68 -36.15 -9.33 13.68
C PRO A 68 -35.31 -10.46 13.05
N ASN A 69 -34.65 -11.24 13.92
CA ASN A 69 -33.86 -12.39 13.50
C ASN A 69 -34.67 -13.32 12.59
N TYR A 70 -33.98 -13.92 11.61
CA TYR A 70 -34.53 -14.93 10.69
C TYR A 70 -35.60 -14.41 9.70
N VAL A 71 -35.78 -13.10 9.60
CA VAL A 71 -36.68 -12.49 8.61
C VAL A 71 -35.91 -12.05 7.39
N ASN A 72 -36.25 -12.66 6.26
CA ASN A 72 -35.67 -12.41 4.96
C ASN A 72 -36.55 -11.43 4.17
N LEU A 73 -35.91 -10.61 3.34
CA LEU A 73 -36.55 -9.69 2.42
C LEU A 73 -36.07 -10.01 1.00
N VAL A 74 -36.97 -10.55 0.18
CA VAL A 74 -36.64 -11.07 -1.15
C VAL A 74 -37.44 -10.33 -2.21
N GLY A 75 -36.76 -9.65 -3.12
CA GLY A 75 -37.34 -8.91 -4.23
C GLY A 75 -37.32 -9.71 -5.53
N ARG A 76 -38.41 -9.59 -6.28
CA ARG A 76 -38.48 -9.96 -7.69
C ARG A 76 -39.02 -8.77 -8.46
N ASN A 77 -38.13 -8.04 -9.14
CA ASN A 77 -38.46 -6.76 -9.78
C ASN A 77 -39.10 -5.78 -8.76
N ALA A 78 -38.56 -5.76 -7.55
CA ALA A 78 -39.02 -4.90 -6.46
C ALA A 78 -38.11 -3.68 -6.31
N LYS A 79 -38.73 -2.55 -5.97
CA LYS A 79 -38.04 -1.30 -5.66
C LYS A 79 -38.48 -0.76 -4.30
N ILE A 80 -37.53 -0.32 -3.48
CA ILE A 80 -37.79 0.38 -2.23
C ILE A 80 -37.23 1.80 -2.34
N ILE A 81 -38.10 2.81 -2.26
CA ILE A 81 -37.73 4.21 -2.13
C ILE A 81 -37.49 4.49 -0.65
N MET A 82 -36.24 4.78 -0.31
CA MET A 82 -35.75 4.89 1.06
C MET A 82 -35.82 6.33 1.55
N GLY A 83 -36.48 6.53 2.69
CA GLY A 83 -36.38 7.73 3.53
C GLY A 83 -35.95 7.40 4.97
N GLY A 84 -36.24 6.17 5.44
CA GLY A 84 -35.79 5.61 6.72
C GLY A 84 -34.53 4.74 6.63
N THR A 85 -34.18 4.11 7.75
CA THR A 85 -33.18 3.04 7.86
C THR A 85 -33.87 1.67 7.88
N LEU A 86 -33.29 0.67 7.21
CA LEU A 86 -33.70 -0.74 7.36
C LEU A 86 -32.66 -1.48 8.20
N SER A 87 -33.05 -2.03 9.34
CA SER A 87 -32.16 -2.81 10.20
C SER A 87 -32.53 -4.29 10.16
N PHE A 88 -31.55 -5.16 9.96
CA PHE A 88 -31.74 -6.61 9.88
C PHE A 88 -31.04 -7.32 11.03
N GLY A 89 -31.80 -8.14 11.76
CA GLY A 89 -31.29 -9.06 12.77
C GLY A 89 -30.50 -10.24 12.20
N GLU A 90 -30.29 -11.27 13.01
CA GLU A 90 -29.43 -12.41 12.67
C GLU A 90 -30.00 -13.26 11.53
N ARG A 91 -29.11 -13.84 10.70
CA ARG A 91 -29.43 -14.76 9.62
C ARG A 91 -30.48 -14.24 8.64
N ALA A 92 -30.51 -12.92 8.45
CA ALA A 92 -31.37 -12.30 7.47
C ALA A 92 -30.81 -12.48 6.06
N ILE A 93 -31.68 -12.76 5.11
CA ILE A 93 -31.38 -12.77 3.69
C ILE A 93 -32.05 -11.57 3.03
N VAL A 94 -31.25 -10.71 2.41
CA VAL A 94 -31.73 -9.55 1.64
C VAL A 94 -31.30 -9.72 0.19
N GLU A 95 -32.26 -9.98 -0.70
CA GLU A 95 -31.97 -10.35 -2.09
C GLU A 95 -32.84 -9.61 -3.12
N GLY A 96 -32.25 -9.22 -4.26
CA GLY A 96 -33.01 -8.97 -5.48
C GLY A 96 -33.81 -7.67 -5.52
N ILE A 97 -33.44 -6.69 -4.68
CA ILE A 97 -34.16 -5.43 -4.51
C ILE A 97 -33.35 -4.26 -5.08
N GLU A 98 -34.04 -3.34 -5.75
CA GLU A 98 -33.50 -2.00 -5.99
C GLU A 98 -33.85 -1.08 -4.81
N PHE A 99 -32.85 -0.72 -4.00
CA PHE A 99 -32.95 0.33 -3.00
C PHE A 99 -32.57 1.66 -3.64
N ASP A 100 -33.50 2.61 -3.63
CA ASP A 100 -33.30 3.97 -4.13
C ASP A 100 -33.34 4.94 -2.96
N GLY A 101 -32.18 5.50 -2.61
CA GLY A 101 -31.98 6.43 -1.51
C GLY A 101 -32.70 7.76 -1.67
N ASN A 102 -33.23 8.08 -2.86
CA ASN A 102 -33.89 9.34 -3.19
C ASN A 102 -33.10 10.59 -2.72
N MET A 103 -31.77 10.46 -2.65
CA MET A 103 -30.82 11.46 -2.15
C MET A 103 -31.13 12.00 -0.74
N ASN A 104 -31.85 11.26 0.10
CA ASN A 104 -32.17 11.63 1.47
C ASN A 104 -32.67 10.42 2.30
N CYS A 105 -31.77 9.57 2.79
CA CYS A 105 -32.12 8.30 3.42
C CYS A 105 -31.25 7.92 4.64
N GLY A 106 -31.66 6.90 5.39
CA GLY A 106 -30.97 6.39 6.58
C GLY A 106 -30.07 5.16 6.37
N GLY A 107 -30.03 4.57 5.17
CA GLY A 107 -29.18 3.41 4.85
C GLY A 107 -29.76 2.04 5.27
N ILE A 108 -28.91 1.02 5.24
CA ILE A 108 -29.20 -0.35 5.69
C ILE A 108 -28.20 -0.75 6.78
N LEU A 109 -28.68 -1.42 7.83
CA LEU A 109 -27.87 -1.95 8.91
C LEU A 109 -28.02 -3.47 8.99
N ALA A 110 -26.91 -4.21 8.81
CA ALA A 110 -26.82 -5.64 9.10
C ALA A 110 -26.22 -5.80 10.51
N VAL A 111 -27.09 -5.83 11.52
CA VAL A 111 -26.68 -5.81 12.93
C VAL A 111 -26.53 -7.20 13.53
N GLY A 112 -27.22 -8.20 12.98
CA GLY A 112 -27.13 -9.58 13.44
C GLY A 112 -26.17 -10.43 12.61
N ASN A 113 -25.63 -11.46 13.26
CA ASN A 113 -24.67 -12.40 12.69
C ASN A 113 -25.25 -13.23 11.53
N ASP A 114 -24.38 -13.79 10.70
CA ASP A 114 -24.68 -14.73 9.62
C ASP A 114 -25.66 -14.20 8.55
N SER A 115 -25.72 -12.88 8.36
CA SER A 115 -26.62 -12.26 7.37
C SER A 115 -26.06 -12.37 5.94
N ILE A 116 -26.93 -12.48 4.94
CA ILE A 116 -26.56 -12.54 3.52
C ILE A 116 -27.26 -11.43 2.76
N ILE A 117 -26.49 -10.54 2.12
CA ILE A 117 -26.99 -9.43 1.33
C ILE A 117 -26.46 -9.58 -0.08
N PHE A 118 -27.33 -9.92 -1.04
CA PHE A 118 -26.86 -10.25 -2.39
C PHE A 118 -27.83 -9.92 -3.52
N ASN A 119 -27.30 -9.78 -4.74
CA ASN A 119 -28.10 -9.46 -5.93
C ASN A 119 -28.94 -8.16 -5.82
N ASN A 120 -28.57 -7.21 -4.95
CA ASN A 120 -29.28 -5.95 -4.78
C ASN A 120 -28.66 -4.82 -5.61
N LYS A 121 -29.45 -3.76 -5.84
CA LYS A 121 -28.98 -2.51 -6.43
C LYS A 121 -29.21 -1.38 -5.43
N PHE A 122 -28.16 -0.67 -5.06
CA PHE A 122 -28.20 0.51 -4.21
C PHE A 122 -27.93 1.76 -5.05
N LYS A 123 -28.91 2.65 -5.13
CA LYS A 123 -28.86 3.83 -6.00
C LYS A 123 -29.22 5.13 -5.28
N ASN A 124 -28.59 6.23 -5.69
CA ASN A 124 -28.94 7.60 -5.27
C ASN A 124 -28.95 7.78 -3.74
N PHE A 125 -27.93 7.25 -3.07
CA PHE A 125 -27.83 7.34 -1.62
C PHE A 125 -27.12 8.62 -1.20
N LYS A 126 -27.74 9.34 -0.26
CA LYS A 126 -27.18 10.48 0.45
C LYS A 126 -27.81 10.53 1.83
N SER A 127 -26.99 10.65 2.87
CA SER A 127 -27.50 10.66 4.24
C SER A 127 -28.50 11.79 4.46
N ARG A 128 -29.53 11.51 5.24
CA ARG A 128 -30.43 12.54 5.79
C ARG A 128 -29.88 13.22 7.04
N THR A 129 -28.90 12.59 7.70
CA THR A 129 -28.26 13.09 8.92
C THR A 129 -26.88 13.67 8.62
N ALA A 130 -26.55 14.79 9.27
CA ALA A 130 -25.23 15.40 9.17
C ALA A 130 -24.14 14.42 9.62
N GLY A 131 -23.00 14.42 8.93
CA GLY A 131 -21.88 13.52 9.18
C GLY A 131 -21.47 12.76 7.93
N SER A 132 -21.92 11.51 7.81
CA SER A 132 -21.49 10.61 6.74
C SER A 132 -22.66 9.91 6.06
N THR A 133 -22.53 9.66 4.75
CA THR A 133 -23.40 8.75 4.00
C THR A 133 -22.85 7.34 4.12
N VAL A 134 -23.64 6.42 4.69
CA VAL A 134 -23.35 4.98 4.70
C VAL A 134 -24.52 4.25 4.08
N VAL A 135 -24.28 3.52 2.99
CA VAL A 135 -25.34 2.74 2.33
C VAL A 135 -25.64 1.47 3.11
N LEU A 136 -24.60 0.68 3.42
CA LEU A 136 -24.69 -0.54 4.19
C LEU A 136 -23.67 -0.51 5.34
N ALA A 137 -24.15 -0.55 6.59
CA ALA A 137 -23.31 -0.80 7.75
C ALA A 137 -23.41 -2.27 8.16
N VAL A 138 -22.26 -2.91 8.40
CA VAL A 138 -22.15 -4.30 8.85
C VAL A 138 -21.50 -4.31 10.21
N SER A 139 -22.22 -4.82 11.21
CA SER A 139 -21.71 -5.01 12.58
C SER A 139 -21.96 -6.41 13.13
N GLY A 140 -22.65 -7.29 12.38
CA GLY A 140 -22.82 -8.70 12.71
C GLY A 140 -21.74 -9.57 12.07
N ASP A 141 -21.20 -10.51 12.84
CA ASP A 141 -20.17 -11.46 12.40
C ASP A 141 -20.72 -12.46 11.37
N GLY A 142 -19.86 -12.94 10.47
CA GLY A 142 -20.26 -13.93 9.45
C GLY A 142 -21.13 -13.36 8.33
N THR A 143 -21.21 -12.04 8.19
CA THR A 143 -22.01 -11.40 7.15
C THR A 143 -21.38 -11.57 5.76
N LEU A 144 -22.17 -12.00 4.78
CA LEU A 144 -21.79 -12.08 3.36
C LEU A 144 -22.47 -10.96 2.57
N VAL A 145 -21.68 -10.14 1.88
CA VAL A 145 -22.15 -9.12 0.94
C VAL A 145 -21.68 -9.49 -0.47
N ASP A 146 -22.56 -10.06 -1.28
CA ASP A 146 -22.20 -10.69 -2.56
C ASP A 146 -22.97 -10.14 -3.77
N ASN A 147 -22.30 -9.93 -4.91
CA ASN A 147 -22.94 -9.61 -6.19
C ASN A 147 -23.95 -8.44 -6.15
N ASN A 148 -23.67 -7.39 -5.37
CA ASN A 148 -24.48 -6.17 -5.35
C ASN A 148 -23.91 -5.09 -6.27
N LEU A 149 -24.78 -4.17 -6.68
CA LEU A 149 -24.39 -2.93 -7.36
C LEU A 149 -24.56 -1.73 -6.44
N PHE A 150 -23.49 -0.98 -6.20
CA PHE A 150 -23.50 0.31 -5.51
C PHE A 150 -23.22 1.42 -6.53
N ASP A 151 -24.18 2.32 -6.72
CA ASP A 151 -24.18 3.31 -7.80
C ASP A 151 -24.73 4.66 -7.31
N THR A 152 -24.06 5.76 -7.66
CA THR A 152 -24.49 7.12 -7.30
C THR A 152 -24.65 7.30 -5.78
N ILE A 153 -23.52 7.38 -5.08
CA ILE A 153 -23.46 7.67 -3.65
C ILE A 153 -22.89 9.07 -3.47
N GLU A 154 -23.62 9.95 -2.81
CA GLU A 154 -23.20 11.32 -2.56
C GLU A 154 -22.94 11.57 -1.07
N PRO A 155 -21.95 12.41 -0.74
CA PRO A 155 -21.73 12.83 0.63
C PRO A 155 -22.90 13.70 1.10
N TYR A 156 -23.11 13.76 2.41
CA TYR A 156 -23.98 14.77 3.01
C TYR A 156 -23.51 16.17 2.58
N SER A 157 -24.42 16.99 2.04
CA SER A 157 -24.06 18.26 1.42
C SER A 157 -24.34 19.43 2.36
N GLU A 158 -23.48 19.71 3.34
CA GLU A 158 -23.58 21.01 4.02
C GLU A 158 -22.24 21.71 4.20
N ASN A 159 -22.26 22.91 3.62
CA ASN A 159 -21.38 24.03 3.84
C ASN A 159 -21.15 24.26 5.33
N SER A 160 -19.89 24.46 5.73
CA SER A 160 -19.45 25.14 6.97
C SER A 160 -19.14 24.29 8.21
N ILE A 161 -19.13 22.95 8.16
CA ILE A 161 -18.65 22.14 9.30
C ILE A 161 -17.37 21.40 8.88
N ILE A 162 -16.26 21.74 9.53
CA ILE A 162 -14.91 21.22 9.26
C ILE A 162 -14.64 20.07 10.25
N GLY A 163 -14.21 18.89 9.76
CA GLY A 163 -13.73 17.80 10.59
C GLY A 163 -13.84 16.42 9.91
N ASP A 164 -12.85 15.55 10.17
CA ASP A 164 -12.56 14.28 9.47
C ASP A 164 -13.75 13.32 9.21
N ALA A 165 -14.84 13.41 9.98
CA ALA A 165 -16.02 12.56 9.83
C ALA A 165 -17.14 13.18 8.95
N ILE A 166 -17.07 14.48 8.67
CA ILE A 166 -18.14 15.25 8.04
C ILE A 166 -17.90 15.33 6.52
N GLY A 167 -18.90 14.95 5.74
CA GLY A 167 -18.79 14.85 4.28
C GLY A 167 -18.18 13.53 3.78
N ALA A 168 -18.10 12.54 4.66
CA ALA A 168 -17.69 11.18 4.30
C ALA A 168 -18.81 10.41 3.56
N SER A 169 -18.42 9.52 2.66
CA SER A 169 -19.34 8.66 1.89
C SER A 169 -18.79 7.24 1.76
N ARG A 170 -19.66 6.26 2.05
CA ARG A 170 -19.33 4.84 2.10
C ARG A 170 -20.42 3.98 1.50
N ALA A 171 -20.05 3.05 0.65
CA ALA A 171 -20.97 2.01 0.18
C ALA A 171 -21.13 0.94 1.26
N ILE A 172 -20.01 0.45 1.82
CA ILE A 172 -20.01 -0.54 2.89
C ILE A 172 -19.11 -0.03 4.01
N TYR A 173 -19.66 -0.01 5.23
CA TYR A 173 -18.92 0.26 6.45
C TYR A 173 -18.95 -0.98 7.35
N CYS A 174 -17.85 -1.70 7.42
CA CYS A 174 -17.68 -2.85 8.29
C CYS A 174 -17.08 -2.38 9.62
N LEU A 175 -17.89 -2.42 10.68
CA LEU A 175 -17.52 -1.97 12.01
C LEU A 175 -17.43 -3.18 12.95
N ASP A 176 -16.20 -3.53 13.32
CA ASP A 176 -15.88 -4.58 14.30
C ASP A 176 -16.56 -5.94 14.06
N ALA A 177 -16.61 -6.37 12.80
CA ALA A 177 -17.31 -7.58 12.38
C ALA A 177 -16.48 -8.46 11.44
N ASP A 178 -16.67 -9.77 11.54
CA ASP A 178 -16.21 -10.73 10.54
C ASP A 178 -17.10 -10.65 9.30
N CYS A 179 -16.54 -10.34 8.13
CA CYS A 179 -17.35 -10.27 6.91
C CYS A 179 -16.61 -10.64 5.62
N ILE A 180 -17.39 -11.09 4.64
CA ILE A 180 -16.93 -11.36 3.28
C ILE A 180 -17.67 -10.41 2.33
N ILE A 181 -16.92 -9.59 1.62
CA ILE A 181 -17.43 -8.63 0.63
C ILE A 181 -16.91 -9.05 -0.74
N THR A 182 -17.78 -9.62 -1.58
CA THR A 182 -17.35 -10.23 -2.84
C THR A 182 -18.26 -10.00 -4.05
N HIS A 183 -17.70 -10.06 -5.25
CA HIS A 183 -18.38 -9.84 -6.54
C HIS A 183 -19.21 -8.55 -6.66
N ASN A 184 -19.00 -7.56 -5.79
CA ASN A 184 -19.75 -6.32 -5.84
C ASN A 184 -19.17 -5.38 -6.91
N THR A 185 -20.05 -4.56 -7.49
CA THR A 185 -19.66 -3.49 -8.40
C THR A 185 -19.92 -2.14 -7.75
N PHE A 186 -18.90 -1.29 -7.73
CA PHE A 186 -18.93 0.05 -7.15
C PHE A 186 -18.67 1.10 -8.23
N LYS A 187 -19.54 2.12 -8.34
CA LYS A 187 -19.35 3.22 -9.30
C LYS A 187 -20.06 4.51 -8.88
N ASN A 188 -19.63 5.63 -9.47
CA ASN A 188 -20.27 6.94 -9.34
C ASN A 188 -20.38 7.46 -7.89
N MET A 189 -19.41 7.18 -7.02
CA MET A 189 -19.37 7.78 -5.69
C MET A 189 -18.65 9.13 -5.70
N LYS A 190 -19.21 10.11 -4.99
CA LYS A 190 -18.56 11.38 -4.66
C LYS A 190 -18.16 11.36 -3.19
N GLY A 191 -17.07 12.05 -2.84
CA GLY A 191 -16.63 12.24 -1.46
C GLY A 191 -15.85 13.55 -1.33
N TYR A 192 -15.88 14.16 -0.14
CA TYR A 192 -15.12 15.39 0.16
C TYR A 192 -13.86 15.06 0.96
N GLU A 193 -13.98 14.93 2.29
CA GLU A 193 -12.85 14.69 3.18
C GLU A 193 -12.54 13.20 3.32
N ASP A 194 -13.49 12.29 3.58
CA ASP A 194 -13.25 10.85 3.76
C ASP A 194 -14.24 9.99 2.96
N GLY A 195 -13.93 9.74 1.67
CA GLY A 195 -14.75 8.89 0.79
C GLY A 195 -14.07 7.57 0.46
N ASP A 196 -14.65 6.45 0.90
CA ASP A 196 -14.17 5.09 0.65
C ASP A 196 -15.35 4.17 0.30
N TYR A 197 -15.25 3.40 -0.80
CA TYR A 197 -16.34 2.47 -1.14
C TYR A 197 -16.50 1.44 -0.03
N ILE A 198 -15.40 0.89 0.47
CA ILE A 198 -15.38 -0.04 1.60
C ILE A 198 -14.48 0.55 2.69
N HIS A 199 -15.04 0.70 3.88
CA HIS A 199 -14.28 1.02 5.08
C HIS A 199 -14.37 -0.12 6.08
N VAL A 200 -13.22 -0.65 6.47
CA VAL A 200 -13.11 -1.61 7.57
C VAL A 200 -12.54 -0.88 8.77
N GLN A 201 -13.27 -0.89 9.87
CA GLN A 201 -12.82 -0.29 11.12
C GLN A 201 -13.06 -1.26 12.28
N ASN A 202 -11.98 -1.68 12.94
CA ASN A 202 -12.07 -2.48 14.16
C ASN A 202 -12.06 -1.50 15.35
N THR A 203 -12.90 -1.74 16.35
CA THR A 203 -12.87 -0.92 17.57
C THR A 203 -11.54 -1.13 18.29
N LEU A 204 -10.86 -0.03 18.60
CA LEU A 204 -9.69 -0.06 19.47
C LEU A 204 -10.17 -0.42 20.88
N ASN A 205 -9.59 -1.45 21.49
CA ASN A 205 -9.85 -1.76 22.90
C ASN A 205 -9.37 -0.64 23.86
N GLU A 206 -8.54 0.30 23.38
CA GLU A 206 -8.09 1.48 24.13
C GLU A 206 -7.97 2.71 23.21
N ALA A 207 -8.64 3.82 23.57
CA ALA A 207 -8.58 5.08 22.84
C ALA A 207 -7.20 5.74 22.99
N VAL A 208 -6.59 6.23 21.91
CA VAL A 208 -5.36 7.03 22.02
C VAL A 208 -5.39 8.26 21.13
N TYR A 209 -5.19 9.41 21.77
CA TYR A 209 -4.94 10.71 21.19
C TYR A 209 -3.44 10.98 20.99
N TRP A 210 -3.14 11.80 19.99
CA TRP A 210 -1.85 12.45 19.69
C TRP A 210 -1.27 13.22 20.91
N PRO A 211 0.06 13.34 21.13
CA PRO A 211 1.18 13.20 20.19
C PRO A 211 2.13 12.00 20.47
N PHE A 212 2.53 11.30 19.41
CA PHE A 212 3.39 10.11 19.49
C PHE A 212 4.87 10.48 19.52
N THR A 213 5.46 10.52 20.71
CA THR A 213 6.91 10.58 20.91
C THR A 213 7.48 9.16 21.08
N GLU A 214 8.28 8.73 20.10
CA GLU A 214 9.53 7.96 20.29
C GLU A 214 9.57 6.42 20.38
N SER A 215 8.50 5.63 20.21
CA SER A 215 8.69 4.16 20.13
C SER A 215 7.82 3.41 19.13
N LEU A 216 8.47 2.51 18.38
CA LEU A 216 7.84 1.42 17.60
C LEU A 216 7.12 0.40 18.52
N ASP A 217 7.26 0.50 19.85
CA ASP A 217 6.52 -0.31 20.85
C ASP A 217 5.00 -0.06 20.82
N ILE A 218 4.54 0.97 20.12
CA ILE A 218 3.12 1.25 19.85
C ILE A 218 2.47 0.16 18.98
N MET A 219 3.27 -0.69 18.30
CA MET A 219 2.81 -1.86 17.54
C MET A 219 2.48 -3.10 18.40
N ASN A 220 2.43 -2.95 19.73
CA ASN A 220 1.95 -4.01 20.65
C ASN A 220 0.45 -3.89 20.98
N ARG A 221 -0.33 -3.14 20.18
CA ARG A 221 -1.76 -2.93 20.42
C ARG A 221 -2.58 -4.02 19.75
N LYS A 222 -3.35 -4.75 20.54
CA LYS A 222 -4.28 -5.75 20.01
C LYS A 222 -5.52 -5.07 19.44
N PHE A 223 -5.61 -4.99 18.12
CA PHE A 223 -6.88 -4.84 17.43
C PHE A 223 -7.76 -6.07 17.68
N SER A 224 -9.07 -5.94 17.53
CA SER A 224 -9.94 -7.12 17.50
C SER A 224 -9.48 -8.05 16.37
N GLU A 225 -9.47 -9.36 16.67
CA GLU A 225 -9.00 -10.42 15.76
C GLU A 225 -10.04 -10.73 14.65
N LYS A 226 -10.81 -9.73 14.23
CA LYS A 226 -11.84 -9.86 13.21
C LYS A 226 -11.23 -10.04 11.83
N GLU A 227 -11.74 -10.99 11.07
CA GLU A 227 -11.30 -11.28 9.72
C GLU A 227 -12.26 -10.68 8.69
N VAL A 228 -11.73 -9.79 7.84
CA VAL A 228 -12.49 -9.22 6.73
C VAL A 228 -11.86 -9.60 5.40
N LYS A 229 -12.65 -10.20 4.51
CA LYS A 229 -12.23 -10.59 3.16
C LYS A 229 -12.93 -9.72 2.12
N ILE A 230 -12.15 -8.98 1.35
CA ILE A 230 -12.62 -8.14 0.24
C ILE A 230 -12.08 -8.74 -1.05
N GLU A 231 -12.91 -9.48 -1.78
CA GLU A 231 -12.43 -10.26 -2.93
C GLU A 231 -13.30 -10.22 -4.18
N SER A 232 -12.68 -10.26 -5.36
CA SER A 232 -13.39 -10.33 -6.64
C SER A 232 -14.35 -9.16 -6.92
N ASN A 233 -14.18 -8.00 -6.28
CA ASN A 233 -14.99 -6.82 -6.51
C ASN A 233 -14.45 -5.97 -7.68
N THR A 234 -15.31 -5.15 -8.27
CA THR A 234 -14.95 -4.20 -9.33
C THR A 234 -15.27 -2.78 -8.91
N PHE A 235 -14.29 -1.88 -9.02
CA PHE A 235 -14.41 -0.47 -8.67
C PHE A 235 -14.21 0.42 -9.89
N TYR A 236 -15.14 1.34 -10.12
CA TYR A 236 -15.06 2.37 -11.16
C TYR A 236 -15.16 3.75 -10.51
N GLN A 237 -14.50 4.75 -11.13
CA GLN A 237 -14.70 6.17 -10.84
C GLN A 237 -14.66 6.48 -9.35
N ASP A 238 -13.45 6.50 -8.81
CA ASP A 238 -13.13 6.91 -7.46
C ASP A 238 -13.13 8.44 -7.33
N SER A 239 -13.39 8.94 -6.11
CA SER A 239 -13.20 10.37 -5.76
C SER A 239 -12.08 10.57 -4.73
N LYS A 240 -11.79 9.55 -3.90
CA LYS A 240 -10.67 9.52 -2.93
C LYS A 240 -10.08 8.10 -2.85
N SER A 241 -10.45 7.28 -1.86
CA SER A 241 -9.99 5.89 -1.73
C SER A 241 -11.06 4.89 -2.18
N ASN A 242 -10.66 3.72 -2.67
CA ASN A 242 -11.61 2.62 -2.91
C ASN A 242 -11.81 1.81 -1.64
N ILE A 243 -10.72 1.48 -0.96
CA ILE A 243 -10.74 0.69 0.27
C ILE A 243 -9.91 1.41 1.33
N LYS A 244 -10.52 1.64 2.50
CA LYS A 244 -9.83 2.10 3.70
C LYS A 244 -9.87 1.00 4.77
N VAL A 245 -8.73 0.71 5.36
CA VAL A 245 -8.57 -0.27 6.44
C VAL A 245 -8.03 0.45 7.67
N GLN A 246 -8.79 0.35 8.75
CA GLN A 246 -8.47 0.77 10.11
C GLN A 246 -8.78 -0.38 11.07
N GLY A 247 -8.16 -1.54 10.81
CA GLY A 247 -8.41 -2.79 11.53
C GLY A 247 -7.37 -3.83 11.17
N SER A 248 -7.44 -5.00 11.82
CA SER A 248 -6.47 -6.08 11.59
C SER A 248 -7.08 -7.26 10.87
N GLY A 249 -6.25 -8.17 10.34
CA GLY A 249 -6.72 -9.43 9.74
C GLY A 249 -7.46 -9.26 8.41
N VAL A 250 -7.18 -8.17 7.67
CA VAL A 250 -7.91 -7.85 6.44
C VAL A 250 -7.19 -8.42 5.21
N THR A 251 -7.93 -9.14 4.37
CA THR A 251 -7.48 -9.64 3.07
C THR A 251 -8.16 -8.91 1.92
N ILE A 252 -7.39 -8.29 1.03
CA ILE A 252 -7.85 -7.62 -0.19
C ILE A 252 -7.30 -8.38 -1.40
N LYS A 253 -8.13 -9.17 -2.08
CA LYS A 253 -7.67 -10.11 -3.10
C LYS A 253 -8.47 -10.13 -4.39
N SER A 254 -7.80 -10.24 -5.53
CA SER A 254 -8.47 -10.50 -6.82
C SER A 254 -9.50 -9.43 -7.23
N ASN A 255 -9.36 -8.21 -6.74
CA ASN A 255 -10.23 -7.09 -7.11
C ASN A 255 -9.71 -6.38 -8.38
N LYS A 256 -10.62 -5.69 -9.07
CA LYS A 256 -10.32 -4.85 -10.24
C LYS A 256 -10.63 -3.39 -9.97
N PHE A 257 -9.66 -2.52 -10.19
CA PHE A 257 -9.77 -1.08 -9.96
C PHE A 257 -9.58 -0.32 -11.27
N TYR A 258 -10.60 0.45 -11.68
CA TYR A 258 -10.55 1.37 -12.82
C TYR A 258 -10.57 2.81 -12.32
N VAL A 259 -9.36 3.36 -12.14
CA VAL A 259 -9.12 4.66 -11.51
C VAL A 259 -9.06 5.75 -12.57
N GLN A 260 -10.01 6.69 -12.52
CA GLN A 260 -10.19 7.70 -13.57
C GLN A 260 -10.10 9.15 -13.07
N ASN A 261 -10.41 9.43 -11.79
CA ASN A 261 -10.59 10.80 -11.33
C ASN A 261 -10.21 11.00 -9.86
N THR A 262 -8.93 11.12 -9.55
CA THR A 262 -8.50 11.28 -8.16
C THR A 262 -8.11 12.72 -7.84
N GLN A 263 -8.66 13.26 -6.75
CA GLN A 263 -8.12 14.46 -6.12
C GLN A 263 -6.73 14.16 -5.53
N TYR A 264 -5.88 15.19 -5.45
CA TYR A 264 -4.51 15.09 -4.94
C TYR A 264 -4.47 14.42 -3.55
N GLY A 265 -3.52 13.51 -3.34
CA GLY A 265 -3.23 12.92 -2.03
C GLY A 265 -4.09 11.71 -1.64
N SER A 266 -4.89 11.18 -2.55
CA SER A 266 -5.69 9.97 -2.31
C SER A 266 -4.98 8.67 -2.70
N GLY A 267 -5.29 7.58 -1.99
CA GLY A 267 -4.77 6.25 -2.25
C GLY A 267 -5.88 5.27 -2.64
N VAL A 268 -5.69 4.45 -3.69
CA VAL A 268 -6.65 3.40 -4.10
C VAL A 268 -6.97 2.51 -2.90
N MET A 269 -5.93 2.09 -2.18
CA MET A 269 -6.01 1.40 -0.90
C MET A 269 -5.27 2.22 0.16
N ARG A 270 -5.96 2.51 1.26
CA ARG A 270 -5.39 3.16 2.44
C ARG A 270 -5.45 2.20 3.62
N VAL A 271 -4.31 1.93 4.24
CA VAL A 271 -4.17 1.10 5.43
C VAL A 271 -3.60 1.97 6.54
N GLN A 272 -4.34 2.15 7.63
CA GLN A 272 -3.97 3.06 8.69
C GLN A 272 -4.30 2.46 10.05
N ASN A 273 -3.38 2.49 11.02
CA ASN A 273 -3.61 1.91 12.34
C ASN A 273 -4.13 0.46 12.20
N SER A 274 -3.30 -0.42 11.66
CA SER A 274 -3.73 -1.77 11.25
C SER A 274 -2.62 -2.78 11.46
N GLU A 275 -2.99 -4.07 11.53
CA GLU A 275 -2.02 -5.17 11.55
C GLU A 275 -2.43 -6.31 10.61
N ASN A 276 -1.45 -7.04 10.07
CA ASN A 276 -1.67 -8.24 9.28
C ASN A 276 -2.64 -8.03 8.09
N VAL A 277 -2.34 -7.05 7.23
CA VAL A 277 -3.12 -6.74 6.03
C VAL A 277 -2.48 -7.37 4.79
N ALA A 278 -3.21 -8.25 4.12
CA ALA A 278 -2.75 -8.96 2.93
C ALA A 278 -3.45 -8.43 1.67
N ILE A 279 -2.68 -7.85 0.74
CA ILE A 279 -3.17 -7.26 -0.51
C ILE A 279 -2.57 -8.02 -1.68
N SER A 280 -3.36 -8.84 -2.38
CA SER A 280 -2.80 -9.69 -3.43
C SER A 280 -3.66 -9.93 -4.68
N ASN A 281 -3.00 -10.24 -5.79
CA ASN A 281 -3.66 -10.64 -7.04
C ASN A 281 -4.68 -9.60 -7.58
N ASN A 282 -4.54 -8.32 -7.22
CA ASN A 282 -5.43 -7.26 -7.71
C ASN A 282 -4.94 -6.71 -9.05
N GLU A 283 -5.87 -6.29 -9.91
CA GLU A 283 -5.60 -5.56 -11.15
C GLU A 283 -5.99 -4.09 -10.99
N ILE A 284 -5.03 -3.19 -11.17
CA ILE A 284 -5.20 -1.75 -10.96
C ILE A 284 -4.86 -1.02 -12.25
N ILE A 285 -5.87 -0.43 -12.87
CA ILE A 285 -5.76 0.30 -14.14
C ILE A 285 -6.01 1.78 -13.84
N VAL A 286 -4.96 2.58 -14.01
CA VAL A 286 -5.00 4.02 -13.75
C VAL A 286 -4.99 4.77 -15.07
N SER A 287 -6.06 5.53 -15.32
CA SER A 287 -6.15 6.50 -16.42
C SER A 287 -6.38 7.93 -15.94
N ALA A 288 -6.19 8.18 -14.64
CA ALA A 288 -6.33 9.51 -14.04
C ALA A 288 -5.26 10.50 -14.53
N VAL A 289 -5.65 11.78 -14.67
CA VAL A 289 -4.75 12.88 -15.07
C VAL A 289 -3.61 13.04 -14.06
N VAL A 290 -3.97 13.06 -12.77
CA VAL A 290 -3.07 13.03 -11.62
C VAL A 290 -3.14 11.62 -11.03
N PRO A 291 -2.06 10.84 -11.04
CA PRO A 291 -2.11 9.48 -10.56
C PRO A 291 -2.19 9.41 -9.02
N PRO A 292 -3.07 8.57 -8.44
CA PRO A 292 -3.12 8.36 -7.00
C PRO A 292 -1.97 7.47 -6.52
N MET A 293 -1.81 7.39 -5.20
CA MET A 293 -1.07 6.28 -4.60
C MET A 293 -1.88 4.99 -4.80
N VAL A 294 -1.25 3.90 -5.19
CA VAL A 294 -1.92 2.60 -5.20
C VAL A 294 -2.07 2.07 -3.77
N LEU A 295 -1.05 2.29 -2.94
CA LEU A 295 -1.05 1.91 -1.54
C LEU A 295 -0.50 3.07 -0.70
N LEU A 296 -1.30 3.49 0.28
CA LEU A 296 -0.88 4.34 1.38
C LEU A 296 -0.97 3.54 2.68
N ALA A 297 0.17 3.25 3.31
CA ALA A 297 0.24 2.55 4.59
C ALA A 297 0.85 3.45 5.67
N GLU A 298 0.11 3.72 6.74
CA GLU A 298 0.49 4.64 7.81
C GLU A 298 0.26 4.00 9.19
N ILE A 299 1.30 3.85 10.01
CA ILE A 299 1.18 3.25 11.36
C ILE A 299 0.63 1.82 11.25
N VAL A 300 1.43 0.92 10.65
CA VAL A 300 0.99 -0.45 10.31
C VAL A 300 2.05 -1.47 10.66
N ASN A 301 1.64 -2.63 11.20
CA ASN A 301 2.53 -3.76 11.42
C ASN A 301 2.07 -4.97 10.59
N GLY A 302 2.87 -5.42 9.62
CA GLY A 302 2.48 -6.55 8.77
C GLY A 302 1.61 -6.13 7.60
N VAL A 303 2.20 -5.59 6.53
CA VAL A 303 1.53 -5.40 5.23
C VAL A 303 2.21 -6.26 4.19
N THR A 304 1.46 -7.15 3.54
CA THR A 304 1.95 -7.87 2.35
C THR A 304 1.26 -7.34 1.11
N PHE A 305 1.99 -6.70 0.20
CA PHE A 305 1.50 -6.28 -1.11
C PHE A 305 2.14 -7.15 -2.19
N SER A 306 1.41 -8.17 -2.67
CA SER A 306 2.00 -9.19 -3.54
C SER A 306 1.19 -9.62 -4.76
N ASN A 307 1.85 -10.02 -5.84
CA ASN A 307 1.20 -10.53 -7.06
C ASN A 307 0.18 -9.55 -7.68
N ASN A 308 0.30 -8.24 -7.41
CA ASN A 308 -0.59 -7.25 -7.99
C ASN A 308 -0.09 -6.80 -9.37
N THR A 309 -1.02 -6.48 -10.26
CA THR A 309 -0.72 -5.88 -11.56
C THR A 309 -1.18 -4.43 -11.58
N VAL A 310 -0.26 -3.49 -11.78
CA VAL A 310 -0.55 -2.06 -11.89
C VAL A 310 -0.23 -1.58 -13.30
N ARG A 311 -1.18 -0.92 -13.96
CA ARG A 311 -1.02 -0.35 -15.31
C ARG A 311 -1.48 1.09 -15.33
N MET A 312 -0.54 2.02 -15.54
CA MET A 312 -0.84 3.42 -15.78
C MET A 312 -0.91 3.69 -17.28
N LEU A 313 -2.11 3.96 -17.79
CA LEU A 313 -2.38 4.15 -19.22
C LEU A 313 -2.10 5.59 -19.67
N SER A 314 -2.39 6.56 -18.80
CA SER A 314 -2.20 7.99 -19.08
C SER A 314 -1.87 8.72 -17.79
N SER A 315 -0.92 9.65 -17.85
CA SER A 315 -0.67 10.68 -16.84
C SER A 315 0.00 11.86 -17.55
N SER A 316 -0.58 13.05 -17.39
CA SER A 316 -0.03 14.30 -17.94
C SER A 316 0.67 15.13 -16.87
N ALA A 317 0.58 14.72 -15.60
CA ALA A 317 1.20 15.44 -14.49
C ALA A 317 2.72 15.29 -14.52
N VAL A 318 3.38 16.36 -14.97
CA VAL A 318 4.79 16.66 -14.72
C VAL A 318 4.81 17.63 -13.54
N GLY A 319 5.25 17.19 -12.36
CA GLY A 319 5.40 18.08 -11.21
C GLY A 319 5.06 17.47 -9.85
N ASN A 320 6.11 17.36 -9.03
CA ASN A 320 6.17 17.20 -7.57
C ASN A 320 5.68 15.87 -6.92
N THR A 321 6.64 15.20 -6.27
CA THR A 321 6.55 14.38 -5.04
C THR A 321 5.64 13.14 -4.94
N HIS A 322 4.92 12.70 -5.97
CA HIS A 322 4.06 11.51 -5.85
C HIS A 322 4.82 10.17 -5.97
N SER A 323 4.42 9.21 -5.13
CA SER A 323 4.92 7.82 -5.09
C SER A 323 3.80 6.83 -5.35
N LEU A 324 4.06 5.72 -6.05
CA LEU A 324 3.04 4.68 -6.26
C LEU A 324 2.63 4.02 -4.94
N ILE A 325 3.63 3.70 -4.11
CA ILE A 325 3.48 3.12 -2.79
C ILE A 325 4.10 4.09 -1.80
N ASN A 326 3.38 4.41 -0.73
CA ASN A 326 3.86 5.27 0.34
C ASN A 326 3.71 4.56 1.70
N LEU A 327 4.83 4.44 2.42
CA LEU A 327 4.93 3.73 3.68
C LEU A 327 5.44 4.67 4.76
N SER A 328 4.70 4.83 5.86
CA SER A 328 5.07 5.74 6.93
C SER A 328 4.84 5.09 8.29
N HIS A 329 5.88 4.93 9.10
CA HIS A 329 5.82 4.25 10.40
C HIS A 329 5.27 2.82 10.26
N VAL A 330 5.94 1.99 9.45
CA VAL A 330 5.51 0.60 9.22
C VAL A 330 6.57 -0.42 9.63
N ALA A 331 6.13 -1.61 10.05
CA ALA A 331 7.02 -2.75 10.28
C ALA A 331 6.54 -4.01 9.55
N GLU A 332 7.45 -4.98 9.42
CA GLU A 332 7.15 -6.31 8.86
C GLU A 332 6.41 -6.24 7.52
N THR A 333 6.92 -5.38 6.62
CA THR A 333 6.24 -5.09 5.35
C THR A 333 6.94 -5.79 4.20
N ASP A 334 6.17 -6.50 3.38
CA ASP A 334 6.66 -7.26 2.23
C ASP A 334 5.96 -6.79 0.94
N ILE A 335 6.74 -6.25 0.01
CA ILE A 335 6.29 -5.79 -1.31
C ILE A 335 6.92 -6.68 -2.37
N ARG A 336 6.18 -7.67 -2.88
CA ARG A 336 6.80 -8.70 -3.73
C ARG A 336 6.01 -9.21 -4.92
N ASP A 337 6.73 -9.72 -5.92
CA ASP A 337 6.13 -10.43 -7.05
C ASP A 337 5.10 -9.56 -7.84
N ASN A 338 5.20 -8.23 -7.78
CA ASN A 338 4.27 -7.32 -8.47
C ASN A 338 4.73 -7.00 -9.90
N ILE A 339 3.76 -6.79 -10.80
CA ILE A 339 4.01 -6.35 -12.18
C ILE A 339 3.48 -4.93 -12.36
N ILE A 340 4.39 -3.98 -12.56
CA ILE A 340 4.08 -2.56 -12.54
C ILE A 340 4.52 -1.93 -13.86
N LYS A 341 3.57 -1.33 -14.57
CA LYS A 341 3.82 -0.54 -15.78
C LYS A 341 3.40 0.90 -15.52
N ILE A 342 4.38 1.81 -15.41
CA ILE A 342 4.15 3.21 -15.05
C ILE A 342 4.57 4.16 -16.16
N LYS A 343 3.89 5.30 -16.21
CA LYS A 343 4.20 6.43 -17.11
C LYS A 343 4.21 7.70 -16.26
N ASN A 344 5.23 8.53 -16.43
CA ASN A 344 5.41 9.84 -15.78
C ASN A 344 5.11 9.82 -14.27
N MET A 345 5.92 9.09 -13.49
CA MET A 345 5.77 9.01 -12.03
C MET A 345 7.12 9.19 -11.35
N ASN A 346 7.20 10.05 -10.35
CA ASN A 346 8.47 10.44 -9.75
C ASN A 346 9.11 9.36 -8.87
N ARG A 347 8.30 8.50 -8.23
CA ARG A 347 8.75 7.51 -7.23
C ARG A 347 7.94 6.22 -7.35
N PHE A 348 8.61 5.07 -7.36
CA PHE A 348 7.90 3.79 -7.22
C PHE A 348 7.49 3.59 -5.75
N ILE A 349 8.44 3.57 -4.82
CA ILE A 349 8.15 3.48 -3.38
C ILE A 349 8.78 4.66 -2.65
N SER A 350 8.00 5.31 -1.78
CA SER A 350 8.47 6.22 -0.75
C SER A 350 8.24 5.57 0.61
N TYR A 351 9.24 5.66 1.49
CA TYR A 351 9.12 5.13 2.83
C TYR A 351 9.79 6.02 3.87
N LYS A 352 9.25 6.01 5.08
CA LYS A 352 9.74 6.75 6.25
C LYS A 352 9.49 5.94 7.52
N ASN A 353 10.49 5.87 8.40
CA ASN A 353 10.41 5.19 9.70
C ASN A 353 9.95 3.73 9.57
N VAL A 354 10.63 2.96 8.71
CA VAL A 354 10.27 1.56 8.46
C VAL A 354 11.20 0.58 9.16
N LYS A 355 10.70 -0.59 9.53
CA LYS A 355 11.49 -1.71 10.05
C LYS A 355 11.15 -3.00 9.30
N ASN A 356 12.14 -3.81 8.95
CA ASN A 356 11.94 -5.11 8.28
C ASN A 356 11.11 -4.97 7.00
N LEU A 357 11.50 -4.02 6.13
CA LEU A 357 10.89 -3.82 4.83
C LEU A 357 11.59 -4.68 3.79
N SER A 358 10.87 -5.61 3.16
CA SER A 358 11.35 -6.38 2.01
C SER A 358 10.67 -5.95 0.71
N ILE A 359 11.46 -5.73 -0.33
CA ILE A 359 11.00 -5.38 -1.68
C ILE A 359 11.61 -6.40 -2.64
N GLU A 360 10.82 -7.39 -3.05
CA GLU A 360 11.36 -8.59 -3.72
C GLU A 360 10.70 -8.94 -5.06
N ARG A 361 11.51 -9.33 -6.03
CA ARG A 361 11.03 -9.96 -7.29
C ARG A 361 9.96 -9.15 -8.04
N ASN A 362 9.92 -7.83 -7.85
CA ASN A 362 9.00 -6.97 -8.58
C ASN A 362 9.54 -6.73 -9.99
N THR A 363 8.62 -6.65 -10.97
CA THR A 363 8.93 -6.24 -12.34
C THR A 363 8.34 -4.85 -12.58
N VAL A 364 9.20 -3.85 -12.70
CA VAL A 364 8.81 -2.45 -12.90
C VAL A 364 9.28 -1.97 -14.28
N ASN A 365 8.33 -1.51 -15.10
CA ASN A 365 8.60 -0.95 -16.43
C ASN A 365 8.09 0.50 -16.49
N CYS A 366 9.02 1.44 -16.65
CA CYS A 366 8.79 2.87 -16.69
C CYS A 366 8.92 3.38 -18.13
N MET A 367 7.85 3.98 -18.65
CA MET A 367 7.75 4.38 -20.06
C MET A 367 7.79 5.91 -20.27
N GLY A 368 8.25 6.69 -19.28
CA GLY A 368 8.31 8.17 -19.32
C GLY A 368 9.65 8.75 -18.84
N ASN A 369 9.85 10.05 -19.01
CA ASN A 369 11.16 10.72 -18.95
C ASN A 369 11.70 11.06 -17.54
N ASP A 370 10.90 10.96 -16.47
CA ASP A 370 11.30 11.42 -15.13
C ASP A 370 10.87 10.44 -14.03
N VAL A 371 11.71 9.47 -13.67
CA VAL A 371 11.42 8.51 -12.58
C VAL A 371 12.62 8.32 -11.65
N GLY A 372 12.53 8.85 -10.42
CA GLY A 372 13.29 8.30 -9.29
C GLY A 372 12.68 6.96 -8.86
N PHE A 373 13.47 5.93 -8.56
CA PHE A 373 12.90 4.61 -8.23
C PHE A 373 12.56 4.48 -6.74
N PHE A 374 13.41 5.04 -5.87
CA PHE A 374 13.16 5.09 -4.43
C PHE A 374 13.63 6.44 -3.92
N THR A 375 12.78 7.13 -3.17
CA THR A 375 13.15 8.43 -2.62
C THR A 375 12.55 8.59 -1.23
N TYR A 376 13.43 8.85 -0.28
CA TYR A 376 13.13 9.20 1.09
C TYR A 376 12.52 10.61 1.20
N CYS A 377 11.65 10.83 2.19
CA CYS A 377 11.18 12.15 2.59
C CYS A 377 11.91 12.57 3.89
N PRO A 378 12.73 13.63 3.89
CA PRO A 378 13.40 14.09 5.09
C PRO A 378 12.37 14.61 6.09
N ILE A 379 12.54 14.27 7.37
CA ILE A 379 12.38 15.12 8.57
C ILE A 379 12.11 14.19 9.78
N SER A 380 13.16 13.99 10.57
CA SER A 380 13.21 13.76 12.03
C SER A 380 14.49 12.99 12.36
N THR A 381 15.28 13.48 13.32
CA THR A 381 16.60 12.96 13.69
C THR A 381 16.55 11.77 14.67
N THR A 382 15.36 11.36 15.12
CA THR A 382 15.21 10.36 16.21
C THR A 382 14.74 8.97 15.77
N LEU A 383 14.10 8.82 14.60
CA LEU A 383 13.65 7.52 14.08
C LEU A 383 14.34 7.21 12.75
N GLN A 384 15.02 6.07 12.68
CA GLN A 384 15.75 5.61 11.49
C GLN A 384 15.01 4.45 10.84
N ASN A 385 15.22 4.27 9.53
CA ASN A 385 14.76 3.07 8.84
C ASN A 385 15.68 1.90 9.24
N GLU A 386 15.16 0.71 9.47
CA GLU A 386 15.93 -0.45 9.91
C GLU A 386 15.66 -1.67 9.02
N GLU A 387 16.73 -2.40 8.68
CA GLU A 387 16.64 -3.69 7.98
C GLU A 387 15.81 -3.66 6.68
N VAL A 388 16.23 -2.81 5.73
CA VAL A 388 15.57 -2.70 4.42
C VAL A 388 16.27 -3.57 3.38
N SER A 389 15.52 -4.45 2.73
CA SER A 389 15.99 -5.43 1.74
C SER A 389 15.37 -5.18 0.36
N ILE A 390 16.20 -5.07 -0.69
CA ILE A 390 15.78 -4.95 -2.10
C ILE A 390 16.40 -6.09 -2.90
N LEU A 391 15.58 -7.10 -3.23
CA LEU A 391 16.08 -8.40 -3.69
C LEU A 391 15.43 -8.85 -5.01
N GLY A 392 16.22 -9.22 -6.01
CA GLY A 392 15.70 -9.90 -7.20
C GLY A 392 14.77 -9.08 -8.11
N ASN A 393 14.73 -7.75 -7.97
CA ASN A 393 13.83 -6.90 -8.74
C ASN A 393 14.34 -6.70 -10.17
N LYS A 394 13.41 -6.55 -11.12
CA LYS A 394 13.69 -6.26 -12.53
C LYS A 394 13.11 -4.91 -12.88
N CYS A 395 13.98 -3.97 -13.20
CA CYS A 395 13.63 -2.59 -13.47
C CYS A 395 14.05 -2.21 -14.88
N LYS A 396 13.11 -1.72 -15.68
CA LYS A 396 13.37 -1.16 -17.00
C LYS A 396 12.80 0.25 -17.05
N SER A 397 13.62 1.22 -17.44
CA SER A 397 13.17 2.59 -17.66
C SER A 397 13.74 3.15 -18.96
N VAL A 398 13.06 4.14 -19.53
CA VAL A 398 13.59 4.97 -20.62
C VAL A 398 14.42 6.14 -20.12
N SER A 399 14.27 6.50 -18.84
CA SER A 399 15.07 7.51 -18.13
C SER A 399 16.07 6.86 -17.18
N ASP A 400 17.00 7.66 -16.66
CA ASP A 400 17.78 7.26 -15.50
C ASP A 400 16.92 7.12 -14.27
N LEU A 401 17.38 6.23 -13.40
CA LEU A 401 16.80 5.90 -12.12
C LEU A 401 17.79 6.29 -11.04
N SER A 402 17.28 6.91 -9.98
CA SER A 402 18.04 7.01 -8.74
C SER A 402 17.39 6.13 -7.67
N LEU A 403 18.25 5.41 -6.94
CA LEU A 403 17.86 4.67 -5.75
C LEU A 403 18.45 5.39 -4.55
N GLN A 404 17.65 6.21 -3.88
CA GLN A 404 18.08 6.95 -2.69
C GLN A 404 17.76 6.18 -1.42
N TYR A 405 18.81 5.93 -0.65
CA TYR A 405 18.86 5.08 0.52
C TYR A 405 19.42 5.89 1.69
N THR A 406 18.52 6.55 2.43
CA THR A 406 18.91 7.58 3.41
C THR A 406 18.52 7.16 4.82
N TYR A 407 19.47 7.25 5.76
CA TYR A 407 19.37 6.92 7.19
C TYR A 407 18.81 5.52 7.47
N ILE A 408 19.47 4.49 6.92
CA ILE A 408 19.10 3.08 7.13
C ILE A 408 20.11 2.36 8.02
N ASN A 409 19.64 1.79 9.11
CA ASN A 409 20.35 0.89 10.00
C ASN A 409 20.26 -0.55 9.42
N GLY A 410 21.23 -0.92 8.57
CA GLY A 410 21.31 -2.24 7.94
C GLY A 410 20.51 -2.34 6.63
N GLY A 411 21.21 -2.53 5.50
CA GLY A 411 20.58 -2.62 4.18
C GLY A 411 21.20 -3.66 3.25
N VAL A 412 20.35 -4.41 2.56
CA VAL A 412 20.78 -5.42 1.57
C VAL A 412 20.14 -5.13 0.22
N ILE A 413 20.97 -5.01 -0.82
CA ILE A 413 20.56 -4.84 -2.21
C ILE A 413 21.22 -5.96 -3.02
N ARG A 414 20.45 -6.96 -3.45
CA ARG A 414 21.02 -8.09 -4.19
C ARG A 414 20.19 -8.64 -5.32
N ASP A 415 20.89 -9.26 -6.27
CA ASP A 415 20.29 -10.04 -7.35
C ASP A 415 19.33 -9.23 -8.24
N ASN A 416 19.42 -7.89 -8.22
CA ASN A 416 18.55 -7.02 -9.01
C ASN A 416 19.09 -6.81 -10.43
N VAL A 417 18.20 -6.61 -11.38
CA VAL A 417 18.51 -6.30 -12.79
C VAL A 417 17.93 -4.95 -13.15
N PHE A 418 18.81 -3.99 -13.42
CA PHE A 418 18.43 -2.65 -13.84
C PHE A 418 18.87 -2.42 -15.29
N GLN A 419 17.89 -2.41 -16.19
CA GLN A 419 18.10 -2.30 -17.65
C GLN A 419 18.22 -0.85 -18.15
N SER A 420 18.27 0.10 -17.23
CA SER A 420 18.46 1.53 -17.45
C SER A 420 19.46 2.06 -16.43
N GLY A 421 19.92 3.28 -16.66
CA GLY A 421 20.79 3.98 -15.72
C GLY A 421 20.31 3.89 -14.29
N VAL A 422 21.14 3.38 -13.38
CA VAL A 422 20.87 3.42 -11.94
C VAL A 422 22.05 4.00 -11.22
N THR A 423 21.76 4.96 -10.35
CA THR A 423 22.70 5.40 -9.34
C THR A 423 22.15 5.10 -7.96
N PHE A 424 22.92 4.32 -7.19
CA PHE A 424 22.66 4.15 -5.77
C PHE A 424 23.19 5.36 -5.01
N TYR A 425 22.36 5.95 -4.16
CA TYR A 425 22.71 7.04 -3.26
C TYR A 425 22.54 6.55 -1.82
N GLY A 426 23.61 6.42 -1.05
CA GLY A 426 23.57 5.93 0.34
C GLY A 426 24.01 6.98 1.37
N LEU A 427 23.19 7.21 2.40
CA LEU A 427 23.46 8.00 3.63
C LEU A 427 23.10 7.09 4.82
N SER A 428 23.98 6.79 5.78
CA SER A 428 23.67 5.71 6.74
C SER A 428 24.38 5.72 8.09
N SER A 429 23.77 5.03 9.06
CA SER A 429 24.33 4.70 10.36
C SER A 429 24.92 3.27 10.55
N LYS A 430 24.79 2.26 9.66
CA LYS A 430 25.36 0.86 9.87
C LYS A 430 25.70 0.09 8.56
N ASN A 431 25.87 -1.25 8.63
CA ASN A 431 26.40 -2.14 7.58
C ASN A 431 25.56 -2.17 6.27
N TYR A 432 26.24 -2.22 5.10
CA TYR A 432 25.63 -2.43 3.78
C TYR A 432 26.15 -3.62 3.03
N LYS A 433 25.27 -4.24 2.25
CA LYS A 433 25.63 -5.20 1.22
C LYS A 433 24.94 -4.88 -0.11
N ILE A 434 25.73 -4.55 -1.13
CA ILE A 434 25.31 -4.40 -2.52
C ILE A 434 25.96 -5.52 -3.31
N SER A 435 25.21 -6.56 -3.67
CA SER A 435 25.80 -7.73 -4.31
C SER A 435 25.04 -8.36 -5.45
N ASN A 436 25.73 -8.90 -6.45
CA ASN A 436 25.14 -9.63 -7.57
C ASN A 436 24.09 -8.82 -8.36
N ASN A 437 24.20 -7.50 -8.40
CA ASN A 437 23.31 -6.66 -9.20
C ASN A 437 23.86 -6.49 -10.62
N SER A 438 22.97 -6.39 -11.61
CA SER A 438 23.31 -6.02 -12.99
C SER A 438 22.83 -4.58 -13.25
N LEU A 439 23.78 -3.69 -13.57
CA LEU A 439 23.55 -2.25 -13.66
C LEU A 439 23.93 -1.73 -15.04
N LYS A 440 22.98 -1.13 -15.77
CA LYS A 440 23.29 -0.39 -16.99
C LYS A 440 23.63 1.06 -16.70
N LYS A 441 24.45 1.66 -17.56
CA LYS A 441 24.83 3.07 -17.49
C LYS A 441 23.64 4.00 -17.64
N GLY A 442 23.62 5.02 -16.78
CA GLY A 442 22.76 6.19 -16.89
C GLY A 442 23.50 7.45 -17.28
N ALA A 443 22.84 8.60 -17.20
CA ALA A 443 23.45 9.92 -17.37
C ALA A 443 24.31 10.33 -16.17
N ASP A 444 24.08 9.78 -14.97
CA ASP A 444 25.06 9.94 -13.89
C ASP A 444 26.37 9.26 -14.30
N LEU A 445 27.47 9.93 -14.00
CA LEU A 445 28.82 9.44 -14.24
C LEU A 445 29.20 8.28 -13.30
N ARG A 446 28.31 7.90 -12.36
CA ARG A 446 28.53 6.88 -11.33
C ARG A 446 27.40 5.85 -11.23
N ALA A 447 27.77 4.60 -10.96
CA ALA A 447 26.81 3.52 -10.71
C ALA A 447 26.45 3.40 -9.22
N VAL A 448 27.44 3.48 -8.33
CA VAL A 448 27.25 3.47 -6.88
C VAL A 448 27.87 4.72 -6.28
N TYR A 449 27.08 5.50 -5.55
CA TYR A 449 27.48 6.71 -4.85
C TYR A 449 27.06 6.61 -3.38
N ILE A 450 28.04 6.58 -2.48
CA ILE A 450 27.82 6.63 -1.04
C ILE A 450 28.40 7.95 -0.58
N ASP A 451 27.60 8.79 0.04
CA ASP A 451 28.00 10.12 0.47
C ASP A 451 27.40 10.35 1.83
N ASP A 452 28.25 10.39 2.85
CA ASP A 452 27.80 10.67 4.20
C ASP A 452 28.84 11.57 4.86
N THR A 453 28.55 12.86 4.80
CA THR A 453 29.32 13.94 5.40
C THR A 453 28.85 14.25 6.82
N VAL A 454 27.82 13.54 7.32
CA VAL A 454 27.03 13.97 8.49
C VAL A 454 27.02 12.92 9.61
N SER A 455 27.32 11.65 9.34
CA SER A 455 27.26 10.57 10.33
C SER A 455 28.62 9.91 10.61
N THR A 456 28.78 9.40 11.84
CA THR A 456 29.93 8.61 12.31
C THR A 456 29.62 7.12 12.40
N GLY A 457 28.48 6.66 11.85
CA GLY A 457 27.89 5.36 12.19
C GLY A 457 28.29 4.18 11.30
N ILE A 458 28.71 4.38 10.04
CA ILE A 458 28.91 3.25 9.11
C ILE A 458 30.03 2.31 9.57
N THR A 459 29.65 1.08 9.95
CA THR A 459 30.57 0.03 10.42
C THR A 459 31.15 -0.86 9.31
N GLY A 460 30.53 -0.91 8.12
CA GLY A 460 30.95 -1.81 7.05
C GLY A 460 30.19 -1.64 5.73
N ILE A 461 30.87 -1.76 4.59
CA ILE A 461 30.28 -1.71 3.25
C ILE A 461 30.84 -2.86 2.39
N ASP A 462 29.95 -3.75 1.94
CA ASP A 462 30.28 -4.84 1.00
C ASP A 462 29.69 -4.55 -0.39
N ILE A 463 30.53 -4.44 -1.41
CA ILE A 463 30.13 -4.31 -2.83
C ILE A 463 30.72 -5.48 -3.62
N ILE A 464 29.93 -6.54 -3.82
CA ILE A 464 30.43 -7.86 -4.24
C ILE A 464 29.69 -8.42 -5.44
N GLY A 465 30.39 -8.89 -6.47
CA GLY A 465 29.74 -9.68 -7.53
C GLY A 465 28.84 -8.89 -8.49
N ASN A 466 28.90 -7.55 -8.49
CA ASN A 466 28.04 -6.74 -9.36
C ASN A 466 28.59 -6.68 -10.79
N THR A 467 27.71 -6.57 -11.77
CA THR A 467 28.05 -6.34 -13.19
C THR A 467 27.66 -4.93 -13.58
N PHE A 468 28.63 -4.15 -14.06
CA PHE A 468 28.44 -2.78 -14.54
C PHE A 468 28.56 -2.73 -16.06
N ASP A 469 27.48 -2.35 -16.74
CA ASP A 469 27.34 -2.31 -18.19
C ASP A 469 27.30 -0.85 -18.69
N GLY A 470 28.46 -0.36 -19.16
CA GLY A 470 28.64 0.96 -19.74
C GLY A 470 29.85 1.73 -19.18
N ALA A 471 30.21 2.85 -19.81
CA ALA A 471 31.41 3.61 -19.46
C ALA A 471 31.13 4.69 -18.40
N TYR A 472 31.59 4.51 -17.16
CA TYR A 472 31.43 5.47 -16.06
C TYR A 472 32.72 6.24 -15.79
N THR A 473 32.65 7.43 -15.20
CA THR A 473 33.88 8.10 -14.71
C THR A 473 34.42 7.33 -13.52
N GLU A 474 33.54 7.06 -12.54
CA GLU A 474 33.79 6.16 -11.43
C GLU A 474 32.61 5.20 -11.25
N TYR A 475 32.84 3.89 -11.31
CA TYR A 475 31.79 2.91 -11.05
C TYR A 475 31.29 2.99 -9.60
N ILE A 476 32.22 3.11 -8.65
CA ILE A 476 31.93 3.21 -7.22
C ILE A 476 32.62 4.46 -6.67
N LYS A 477 31.85 5.34 -6.02
CA LYS A 477 32.36 6.51 -5.30
C LYS A 477 31.86 6.49 -3.86
N ILE A 478 32.79 6.57 -2.91
CA ILE A 478 32.52 6.59 -1.47
C ILE A 478 33.11 7.87 -0.87
N ASN A 479 32.23 8.76 -0.43
CA ASN A 479 32.51 10.00 0.29
C ASN A 479 32.06 9.85 1.75
N HIS A 480 32.74 8.99 2.53
CA HIS A 480 32.47 8.83 3.96
C HIS A 480 33.74 8.35 4.68
N PRO A 481 33.98 8.78 5.93
CA PRO A 481 35.03 8.22 6.79
C PRO A 481 34.66 6.79 7.25
N ALA A 482 34.62 5.80 6.35
CA ALA A 482 34.21 4.41 6.67
C ALA A 482 35.40 3.48 7.00
N LEU A 483 35.31 2.77 8.14
CA LEU A 483 36.28 1.82 8.69
C LEU A 483 35.84 0.35 8.47
N LYS A 484 35.65 -0.08 7.21
CA LYS A 484 35.73 -1.45 6.63
C LYS A 484 34.96 -1.46 5.32
N VAL A 485 35.66 -1.37 4.20
CA VAL A 485 35.06 -1.46 2.85
C VAL A 485 35.63 -2.69 2.16
N ARG A 486 34.75 -3.57 1.66
CA ARG A 486 35.09 -4.72 0.84
C ARG A 486 34.48 -4.55 -0.55
N VAL A 487 35.35 -4.46 -1.55
CA VAL A 487 34.96 -4.47 -2.97
C VAL A 487 35.62 -5.70 -3.61
N SER A 488 34.83 -6.64 -4.15
CA SER A 488 35.39 -7.86 -4.74
C SER A 488 34.48 -8.46 -5.82
N GLN A 489 35.06 -9.22 -6.76
CA GLN A 489 34.32 -10.00 -7.77
C GLN A 489 33.38 -9.18 -8.68
N ASN A 490 33.59 -7.86 -8.81
CA ASN A 490 32.76 -7.03 -9.69
C ASN A 490 33.26 -7.11 -11.15
N THR A 491 32.33 -7.16 -12.10
CA THR A 491 32.60 -7.23 -13.54
C THR A 491 32.33 -5.89 -14.20
N LEU A 492 33.26 -5.39 -15.02
CA LEU A 492 33.15 -4.13 -15.76
C LEU A 492 33.05 -4.42 -17.26
N LEU A 493 31.97 -3.99 -17.91
CA LEU A 493 31.76 -4.15 -19.35
C LEU A 493 31.98 -2.82 -20.12
N GLY A 494 32.65 -1.84 -19.50
CA GLY A 494 32.99 -0.56 -20.11
C GLY A 494 34.29 0.06 -19.56
N SER A 495 34.63 1.25 -20.03
CA SER A 495 35.79 2.01 -19.53
C SER A 495 35.41 2.88 -18.32
N GLY A 496 36.28 2.94 -17.30
CA GLY A 496 36.07 3.78 -16.12
C GLY A 496 36.94 3.38 -14.94
N ASN A 497 36.92 4.20 -13.89
CA ASN A 497 37.64 3.90 -12.65
C ASN A 497 36.75 3.03 -11.76
N LEU A 498 37.24 1.89 -11.28
CA LEU A 498 36.42 0.99 -10.47
C LEU A 498 35.96 1.64 -9.16
N LEU A 499 36.87 2.35 -8.47
CA LEU A 499 36.67 2.83 -7.11
C LEU A 499 37.35 4.19 -6.90
N TYR A 500 36.61 5.12 -6.28
CA TYR A 500 37.11 6.36 -5.69
C TYR A 500 36.66 6.44 -4.22
N VAL A 501 37.59 6.74 -3.31
CA VAL A 501 37.29 6.92 -1.88
C VAL A 501 37.92 8.22 -1.40
N ASN A 502 37.11 9.14 -0.86
CA ASN A 502 37.59 10.35 -0.21
C ASN A 502 37.98 10.00 1.23
N ALA A 503 39.28 9.94 1.55
CA ALA A 503 39.78 9.30 2.77
C ALA A 503 40.53 10.29 3.69
N SER A 504 39.98 10.53 4.88
CA SER A 504 40.77 10.91 6.05
C SER A 504 41.03 9.72 7.00
N GLN A 505 40.26 8.62 6.94
CA GLN A 505 40.30 7.51 7.92
C GLN A 505 39.80 6.12 7.40
N VAL A 506 40.38 5.54 6.34
CA VAL A 506 39.93 4.23 5.81
C VAL A 506 40.80 3.06 6.32
N LYS A 507 40.20 2.07 6.99
CA LYS A 507 40.75 0.71 7.21
C LYS A 507 40.12 -0.21 6.17
N SER A 508 40.76 -0.43 5.02
CA SER A 508 40.19 -1.18 3.88
C SER A 508 40.84 -2.55 3.68
N GLU A 509 40.02 -3.55 3.36
CA GLU A 509 40.44 -4.78 2.67
C GLU A 509 39.90 -4.71 1.23
N ILE A 510 40.71 -4.17 0.31
CA ILE A 510 40.36 -4.11 -1.11
C ILE A 510 40.99 -5.32 -1.79
N THR A 511 40.16 -6.28 -2.19
CA THR A 511 40.62 -7.47 -2.93
C THR A 511 40.55 -7.16 -4.43
N TYR A 512 41.71 -7.09 -5.07
CA TYR A 512 41.90 -6.70 -6.47
C TYR A 512 41.12 -7.57 -7.47
N VAL A 513 40.56 -6.95 -8.52
CA VAL A 513 40.03 -7.61 -9.72
C VAL A 513 40.98 -7.33 -10.91
N PRO A 514 41.56 -8.36 -11.56
CA PRO A 514 42.42 -8.20 -12.73
C PRO A 514 41.77 -7.35 -13.84
N GLY A 515 42.52 -6.39 -14.40
CA GLY A 515 42.06 -5.52 -15.50
C GLY A 515 41.44 -4.17 -15.08
N SER A 516 41.08 -3.99 -13.80
CA SER A 516 40.53 -2.72 -13.30
C SER A 516 41.64 -1.72 -12.93
N LYS A 517 41.44 -0.43 -13.23
CA LYS A 517 42.28 0.68 -12.72
C LYS A 517 41.67 1.18 -11.39
N ILE A 518 42.40 1.00 -10.29
CA ILE A 518 42.10 1.63 -8.98
C ILE A 518 42.78 3.00 -9.03
N VAL A 519 42.03 4.10 -9.14
CA VAL A 519 42.62 5.36 -9.63
C VAL A 519 43.04 6.34 -8.55
N ASN A 520 42.53 6.25 -7.33
CA ASN A 520 43.08 7.05 -6.24
C ASN A 520 42.78 6.44 -4.87
N PHE A 521 43.84 6.17 -4.13
CA PHE A 521 43.81 6.40 -2.69
C PHE A 521 44.46 7.75 -2.49
N ASP A 522 43.68 8.77 -2.14
CA ASP A 522 44.24 10.06 -1.75
C ASP A 522 44.80 9.93 -0.33
N PHE A 523 45.87 9.15 -0.18
CA PHE A 523 46.71 9.24 1.01
C PHE A 523 47.47 10.54 0.84
N GLY A 524 46.93 11.62 1.41
CA GLY A 524 47.64 12.90 1.44
C GLY A 524 49.09 12.65 1.82
N LEU A 525 50.01 13.03 0.92
CA LEU A 525 51.47 12.94 0.95
C LEU A 525 52.08 13.09 2.35
N LYS A 526 52.02 12.06 3.18
CA LYS A 526 52.58 12.06 4.54
C LYS A 526 53.46 10.85 4.70
N ALA A 527 54.71 11.10 5.10
CA ALA A 527 55.77 10.12 5.36
C ALA A 527 55.48 9.12 6.50
N ASN A 528 54.23 9.03 6.99
CA ASN A 528 53.86 8.17 8.12
C ASN A 528 52.95 7.03 7.64
N ARG A 529 53.22 5.80 8.13
CA ARG A 529 52.34 4.64 7.98
C ARG A 529 50.91 5.00 8.44
N PRO A 530 49.85 4.70 7.66
CA PRO A 530 48.49 4.86 8.12
C PRO A 530 48.25 4.02 9.40
N GLN A 531 47.86 4.67 10.49
CA GLN A 531 47.48 3.96 11.72
C GLN A 531 46.25 3.08 11.43
N GLY A 532 46.37 1.77 11.63
CA GLY A 532 45.26 0.81 11.47
C GLY A 532 45.36 -0.17 10.29
N TYR A 533 46.43 -0.14 9.49
CA TYR A 533 46.71 -1.16 8.47
C TYR A 533 47.38 -2.40 9.09
N THR A 534 46.72 -3.55 9.03
CA THR A 534 47.14 -4.85 9.61
C THR A 534 48.12 -5.66 8.76
N LEU A 535 48.46 -5.22 7.55
CA LEU A 535 49.43 -5.92 6.70
C LEU A 535 50.88 -5.69 7.18
N GLN A 536 51.73 -6.69 6.96
CA GLN A 536 53.11 -6.78 7.46
C GLN A 536 54.08 -5.84 6.71
N ILE A 537 55.18 -5.49 7.37
CA ILE A 537 56.37 -4.89 6.74
C ILE A 537 56.81 -5.77 5.57
N GLY A 538 57.09 -5.17 4.40
CA GLY A 538 57.54 -5.90 3.21
C GLY A 538 56.42 -6.39 2.26
N HIS A 539 55.15 -6.12 2.55
CA HIS A 539 54.07 -6.38 1.59
C HIS A 539 54.14 -5.41 0.40
N VAL A 540 53.97 -5.91 -0.82
CA VAL A 540 54.05 -5.11 -2.06
C VAL A 540 52.70 -4.47 -2.37
N PHE A 541 52.70 -3.15 -2.45
CA PHE A 541 51.63 -2.26 -2.90
C PHE A 541 51.97 -1.71 -4.29
N TYR A 542 51.06 -0.95 -4.89
CA TYR A 542 51.31 -0.26 -6.16
C TYR A 542 51.01 1.23 -6.02
N LEU A 543 52.03 2.06 -6.21
CA LEU A 543 51.87 3.50 -6.38
C LEU A 543 51.26 3.74 -7.76
N MET A 544 50.16 4.49 -7.79
CA MET A 544 49.53 4.96 -9.03
C MET A 544 49.91 6.43 -9.24
N ASP A 545 51.13 6.66 -9.70
CA ASP A 545 51.49 7.91 -10.37
C ASP A 545 51.04 7.79 -11.83
N SER A 546 50.52 8.89 -12.38
CA SER A 546 50.11 9.05 -13.77
C SER A 546 50.84 8.11 -14.74
N GLU A 547 50.05 7.16 -15.26
CA GLU A 547 50.37 6.18 -16.32
C GLU A 547 51.20 4.93 -15.97
N GLU A 548 51.96 4.88 -14.87
CA GLU A 548 52.77 3.69 -14.53
C GLU A 548 52.45 3.08 -13.15
N ARG A 549 52.13 1.78 -13.14
CA ARG A 549 51.98 1.00 -11.90
C ARG A 549 53.37 0.68 -11.34
N ARG A 550 53.83 1.43 -10.34
CA ARG A 550 55.13 1.16 -9.69
C ARG A 550 54.91 0.36 -8.39
N PRO A 551 55.44 -0.86 -8.26
CA PRO A 551 55.33 -1.61 -7.02
C PRO A 551 56.18 -0.96 -5.92
N ILE A 552 55.58 -0.75 -4.75
CA ILE A 552 56.20 -0.16 -3.57
C ILE A 552 55.96 -1.01 -2.32
N PHE A 553 56.73 -0.86 -1.26
CA PHE A 553 56.50 -1.51 0.03
C PHE A 553 56.88 -0.59 1.18
N TRP A 554 56.24 -0.78 2.34
CA TRP A 554 56.62 -0.09 3.58
C TRP A 554 57.66 -0.94 4.32
N ASN A 555 58.84 -0.37 4.60
CA ASN A 555 59.93 -1.09 5.26
C ASN A 555 59.99 -0.84 6.79
N GLY A 556 59.15 0.05 7.32
CA GLY A 556 59.21 0.48 8.72
C GLY A 556 59.44 1.99 8.90
N THR A 557 60.13 2.64 7.97
CA THR A 557 60.53 4.07 8.07
C THR A 557 60.05 4.95 6.93
N GLY A 558 59.64 4.37 5.80
CA GLY A 558 59.20 5.09 4.61
C GLY A 558 58.61 4.16 3.55
N TRP A 559 58.13 4.73 2.44
CA TRP A 559 57.67 3.96 1.28
C TRP A 559 58.82 3.77 0.30
N TYR A 560 59.05 2.54 -0.14
CA TYR A 560 60.16 2.20 -1.02
C TYR A 560 59.67 1.49 -2.27
N ASP A 561 60.31 1.69 -3.42
CA ASP A 561 60.07 0.85 -4.59
C ASP A 561 60.72 -0.53 -4.42
N LEU A 562 60.46 -1.47 -5.34
CA LEU A 562 61.10 -2.80 -5.32
C LEU A 562 62.64 -2.76 -5.46
N LYS A 563 63.22 -1.61 -5.81
CA LYS A 563 64.67 -1.41 -5.88
C LYS A 563 65.24 -0.84 -4.57
N GLY A 564 64.40 -0.61 -3.56
CA GLY A 564 64.81 -0.03 -2.28
C GLY A 564 65.03 1.48 -2.33
N THR A 565 64.48 2.17 -3.34
CA THR A 565 64.51 3.63 -3.46
C THR A 565 63.36 4.23 -2.68
N LEU A 566 63.64 5.20 -1.79
CA LEU A 566 62.61 5.92 -1.07
C LEU A 566 61.74 6.71 -2.07
N VAL A 567 60.43 6.47 -2.01
CA VAL A 567 59.42 7.05 -2.91
C VAL A 567 58.72 8.24 -2.23
N VAL A 568 58.48 8.15 -0.91
CA VAL A 568 57.89 9.20 -0.05
C VAL A 568 58.49 9.11 1.35
#